data_AF-A0A1I6VM51-F1
#
_entry.id   AF-A0A1I6VM51-F1
#
_cell.length_a   1.000
_cell.length_b   1.000
_cell.length_c   1.000
_cell.angle_alpha   90.00
_cell.angle_beta   90.00
_cell.angle_gamma   90.00
#
_symmetry.space_group_name_H-M   'P 1'
#
loop_
_entity.id
_entity.type
_entity.pdbx_description
1 polymer ?
#
loop_
_entity_poly.entity_id
_entity_poly.type
_entity_poly.pdbx_seq_one_letter_code
_entity_poly.pdbx_strand_id
1 'polypeptide(L)'
;MTDRETCLEALGALIVRADPADLAAAQDILLRLVLREDGAERRAAALDGLRAELACATRAGSRSREQEAFHTVLLAMIERTRDMAGATTA
;
A
#
# COMPACT_ATOMS: atom_id res chain seq x y z
N MET A 1 3.69 -10.69 14.56
CA MET A 1 4.46 -9.99 13.52
C MET A 1 4.11 -10.59 12.16
N THR A 2 2.87 -10.49 11.68
CA THR A 2 2.39 -11.53 10.74
C THR A 2 1.32 -11.11 9.71
N ASP A 3 1.17 -9.83 9.38
CA ASP A 3 0.35 -9.47 8.20
C ASP A 3 0.81 -8.18 7.51
N ARG A 4 1.11 -7.12 8.28
CA ARG A 4 1.66 -5.86 7.76
C ARG A 4 3.02 -6.04 7.08
N GLU A 5 3.91 -6.81 7.70
CA GLU A 5 5.24 -7.12 7.14
C GLU A 5 5.12 -7.90 5.84
N THR A 6 4.24 -8.91 5.78
CA THR A 6 3.93 -9.66 4.57
C THR A 6 3.33 -8.77 3.48
N CYS A 7 2.45 -7.83 3.82
CA CYS A 7 1.94 -6.83 2.87
C CYS A 7 3.06 -5.93 2.35
N LEU A 8 3.97 -5.48 3.21
CA LEU A 8 5.11 -4.65 2.82
C LEU A 8 6.07 -5.38 1.89
N GLU A 9 6.39 -6.64 2.19
CA GLU A 9 7.24 -7.48 1.34
C GLU A 9 6.59 -7.71 -0.02
N ALA A 10 5.30 -8.08 -0.05
CA ALA A 10 4.57 -8.31 -1.29
C ALA A 10 4.53 -7.03 -2.16
N LEU A 11 4.17 -5.88 -1.58
CA LEU A 11 4.15 -4.60 -2.29
C LEU A 11 5.55 -4.16 -2.71
N GLY A 12 6.57 -4.42 -1.90
CA GLY A 12 7.97 -4.20 -2.23
C GLY A 12 8.39 -4.99 -3.47
N ALA A 13 8.01 -6.27 -3.56
CA ALA A 13 8.28 -7.11 -4.73
C ALA A 13 7.58 -6.58 -5.99
N LEU A 14 6.35 -6.08 -5.88
CA LEU A 14 5.64 -5.45 -7.00
C LEU A 14 6.35 -4.16 -7.46
N ILE A 15 6.83 -3.33 -6.54
CA ILE A 15 7.61 -2.12 -6.87
C ILE A 15 8.90 -2.51 -7.62
N VAL A 16 9.58 -3.58 -7.20
CA VAL A 16 10.81 -4.05 -7.88
C VAL A 16 10.51 -4.48 -9.31
N ARG A 17 9.39 -5.19 -9.53
CA ARG A 17 8.92 -5.62 -10.87
C ARG A 17 8.45 -4.46 -11.74
N ALA A 18 7.78 -3.47 -11.14
CA ALA A 18 7.23 -2.27 -11.78
C ALA A 18 6.35 -2.56 -13.02
N ASP A 19 5.66 -3.69 -13.03
CA ASP A 19 4.74 -4.06 -14.11
C ASP A 19 3.37 -3.40 -13.86
N PRO A 20 2.84 -2.56 -14.77
CA PRO A 20 1.52 -1.95 -14.60
C PRO A 20 0.38 -2.97 -14.38
N ALA A 21 0.50 -4.21 -14.89
CA ALA A 21 -0.49 -5.26 -14.67
C ALA A 21 -0.58 -5.69 -13.18
N ASP A 22 0.49 -5.48 -12.41
CA ASP A 22 0.53 -5.81 -10.98
C ASP A 22 -0.25 -4.82 -10.10
N LEU A 23 -0.73 -3.69 -10.65
CA LEU A 23 -1.54 -2.73 -9.88
C LEU A 23 -2.84 -3.38 -9.36
N ALA A 24 -3.41 -4.32 -10.11
CA ALA A 24 -4.58 -5.08 -9.65
C ALA A 24 -4.26 -5.95 -8.43
N ALA A 25 -3.09 -6.59 -8.43
CA ALA A 25 -2.61 -7.38 -7.29
C ALA A 25 -2.31 -6.49 -6.08
N ALA A 26 -1.73 -5.31 -6.29
CA ALA A 26 -1.53 -4.32 -5.23
C ALA A 26 -2.86 -3.89 -4.61
N GLN A 27 -3.89 -3.61 -5.42
CA GLN A 27 -5.21 -3.25 -4.90
C GLN A 27 -5.84 -4.38 -4.06
N ASP A 28 -5.73 -5.63 -4.50
CA ASP A 28 -6.23 -6.79 -3.75
C ASP A 28 -5.53 -6.93 -2.39
N ILE A 29 -4.20 -6.74 -2.33
CA ILE A 29 -3.45 -6.71 -1.06
C ILE A 29 -4.01 -5.64 -0.11
N LEU A 30 -4.23 -4.42 -0.61
CA LEU A 30 -4.77 -3.32 0.20
C LEU A 30 -6.19 -3.62 0.70
N LEU A 31 -7.05 -4.19 -0.15
CA LEU A 31 -8.41 -4.56 0.25
C LEU A 31 -8.41 -5.65 1.33
N ARG A 32 -7.54 -6.66 1.22
CA ARG A 32 -7.42 -7.70 2.24
C ARG A 32 -6.95 -7.14 3.57
N LEU A 33 -6.01 -6.20 3.58
CA LEU A 33 -5.59 -5.50 4.80
C LEU A 33 -6.78 -4.78 5.45
N VAL A 34 -7.55 -4.02 4.65
CA VAL A 34 -8.71 -3.26 5.13
C VAL A 34 -9.82 -4.17 5.67
N LEU A 35 -10.07 -5.31 5.03
CA LEU A 35 -11.12 -6.26 5.44
C LEU A 35 -10.81 -6.98 6.76
N ARG A 36 -9.56 -6.91 7.24
CA ARG A 36 -9.12 -7.57 8.48
C ARG A 36 -9.18 -6.66 9.69
N GLU A 37 -9.21 -5.35 9.47
CA GLU A 37 -9.23 -4.35 10.53
C GLU A 37 -10.67 -3.96 10.85
N ASP A 38 -11.05 -4.12 12.12
CA ASP A 38 -12.36 -3.73 12.60
C ASP A 38 -12.41 -2.24 12.95
N GLY A 39 -13.18 -1.48 12.18
CA GLY A 39 -13.45 -0.06 12.40
C GLY A 39 -12.71 0.86 11.42
N ALA A 40 -13.33 1.99 11.09
CA ALA A 40 -12.78 2.97 10.16
C ALA A 40 -11.41 3.51 10.60
N GLU A 41 -11.25 3.81 11.89
CA GLU A 41 -9.99 4.32 12.44
C GLU A 41 -8.84 3.31 12.34
N ARG A 42 -9.11 2.03 12.64
CA ARG A 42 -8.09 0.97 12.53
C ARG A 42 -7.68 0.72 11.08
N ARG A 43 -8.65 0.70 10.15
CA ARG A 43 -8.40 0.59 8.70
C ARG A 43 -7.53 1.74 8.20
N ALA A 44 -7.84 2.98 8.62
CA ALA A 44 -7.05 4.16 8.27
C ALA A 44 -5.63 4.08 8.84
N ALA A 45 -5.48 3.73 10.12
CA ALA A 45 -4.18 3.60 10.78
C ALA A 45 -3.30 2.51 10.15
N ALA A 46 -3.89 1.38 9.75
CA ALA A 46 -3.17 0.30 9.06
C ALA A 46 -2.61 0.76 7.71
N LEU A 47 -3.42 1.48 6.91
CA LEU A 47 -3.01 2.03 5.62
C LEU A 47 -1.98 3.17 5.77
N ASP A 48 -2.14 4.05 6.76
CA ASP A 48 -1.17 5.11 7.08
C ASP A 48 0.18 4.52 7.46
N GLY A 49 0.17 3.50 8.33
CA GLY A 49 1.36 2.75 8.71
C GLY A 49 2.03 2.11 7.50
N LEU A 50 1.27 1.50 6.60
CA LEU A 50 1.80 0.88 5.38
C LEU A 50 2.45 1.91 4.44
N ARG A 51 1.77 3.06 4.23
CA ARG A 51 2.28 4.16 3.40
C ARG A 51 3.58 4.74 3.93
N ALA A 52 3.68 4.93 5.25
CA ALA A 52 4.87 5.49 5.90
C ALA A 52 6.11 4.62 5.68
N GLU A 53 5.98 3.30 5.80
CA GLU A 53 7.11 2.37 5.60
C GLU A 53 7.55 2.32 4.14
N LEU A 54 6.59 2.25 3.20
CA LEU A 54 6.90 2.27 1.77
C LEU A 54 7.57 3.59 1.35
N ALA A 55 7.18 4.71 1.96
CA ALA A 55 7.84 6.00 1.76
C ALA A 55 9.25 6.02 2.38
N CYS A 56 9.46 5.40 3.54
CA CYS A 56 10.77 5.31 4.19
C CYS A 56 11.75 4.45 3.38
N ALA A 57 11.32 3.27 2.92
CA ALA A 57 12.11 2.36 2.08
C ALA A 57 12.58 3.01 0.77
N THR A 58 11.86 4.03 0.29
CA THR A 58 12.22 4.82 -0.91
C THR A 58 13.49 5.65 -0.72
N ARG A 59 13.79 6.10 0.51
CA ARG A 59 14.96 6.93 0.78
C ARG A 59 16.27 6.13 0.79
N ALA A 60 16.20 4.80 0.85
CA ALA A 60 17.35 3.94 1.05
C ALA A 60 17.99 3.41 -0.25
N GLY A 61 17.40 3.65 -1.43
CA GLY A 61 17.91 3.10 -2.70
C GLY A 61 17.54 3.91 -3.93
N SER A 62 18.35 3.82 -4.97
CA SER A 62 18.06 4.37 -6.31
C SER A 62 17.09 3.45 -7.06
N ARG A 63 15.96 3.98 -7.52
CA ARG A 63 14.97 3.26 -8.34
C ARG A 63 15.11 3.64 -9.82
N SER A 64 14.66 2.75 -10.71
CA SER A 64 14.41 3.13 -12.10
C SER A 64 13.19 4.06 -12.19
N ARG A 65 13.01 4.73 -13.33
CA ARG A 65 11.85 5.62 -13.55
C ARG A 65 10.52 4.86 -13.50
N GLU A 66 10.50 3.63 -13.98
CA GLU A 66 9.33 2.74 -13.97
C GLU A 66 8.97 2.37 -12.52
N GLN A 67 9.98 2.01 -11.71
CA GLN A 67 9.79 1.71 -10.29
C GLN A 67 9.31 2.93 -9.50
N GLU A 68 9.80 4.12 -9.83
CA GLU A 68 9.34 5.38 -9.23
C GLU A 68 7.90 5.72 -9.62
N ALA A 69 7.53 5.55 -10.89
CA ALA A 69 6.16 5.74 -11.36
C ALA A 69 5.20 4.74 -10.70
N PHE A 70 5.56 3.45 -10.67
CA PHE A 70 4.76 2.42 -10.02
C PHE A 70 4.59 2.71 -8.53
N HIS A 71 5.68 3.07 -7.83
CA HIS A 71 5.63 3.42 -6.42
C HIS A 71 4.73 4.63 -6.15
N THR A 72 4.81 5.67 -6.99
CA THR A 72 3.97 6.86 -6.88
C THR A 72 2.49 6.51 -7.00
N VAL A 73 2.13 5.69 -8.00
CA VAL A 73 0.75 5.22 -8.19
C VAL A 73 0.29 4.39 -6.99
N LEU A 74 1.15 3.49 -6.50
CA LEU A 74 0.84 2.68 -5.32
C LEU A 74 0.56 3.54 -4.08
N LEU A 75 1.35 4.58 -3.82
CA LEU A 75 1.11 5.50 -2.70
C LEU A 75 -0.26 6.20 -2.84
N ALA A 76 -0.61 6.65 -4.04
CA ALA A 76 -1.91 7.27 -4.32
C ALA A 76 -3.07 6.28 -4.15
N MET A 77 -2.90 5.01 -4.53
CA MET A 77 -3.89 3.96 -4.31
C MET A 77 -4.12 3.68 -2.82
N ILE A 78 -3.06 3.70 -2.00
CA ILE A 78 -3.18 3.56 -0.54
C ILE A 78 -4.00 4.71 0.05
N GLU A 79 -3.73 5.95 -0.40
CA GLU A 79 -4.48 7.14 0.02
C GLU A 79 -5.97 7.05 -0.33
N ARG A 80 -6.25 6.70 -1.60
CA ARG A 80 -7.62 6.50 -2.10
C ARG A 80 -8.35 5.44 -1.28
N THR A 81 -7.69 4.33 -1.00
CA THR A 81 -8.27 3.21 -0.24
C THR A 81 -8.55 3.63 1.20
N ARG A 82 -7.66 4.43 1.80
CA ARG A 82 -7.83 4.99 3.15
C ARG A 82 -9.05 5.88 3.25
N ASP A 83 -9.22 6.80 2.30
CA ASP A 83 -10.36 7.72 2.28
C ASP A 83 -11.68 6.95 2.16
N MET A 84 -11.72 5.91 1.32
CA MET A 84 -12.89 5.05 1.17
C MET A 84 -13.19 4.24 2.44
N ALA A 85 -12.16 3.69 3.09
CA ALA A 85 -12.32 2.93 4.33
C ALA A 85 -12.77 3.82 5.51
N GLY A 86 -12.36 5.09 5.52
CA GLY A 86 -12.78 6.10 6.48
C GLY A 86 -14.22 6.60 6.26
N ALA A 87 -14.65 6.73 5.00
CA ALA A 87 -15.98 7.23 4.65
C ALA A 87 -17.13 6.26 4.95
N THR A 88 -16.86 4.98 5.22
CA THR A 88 -17.89 3.94 5.39
C THR A 88 -18.67 4.05 6.73
N THR A 89 -18.37 5.05 7.57
CA THR A 89 -19.02 5.23 8.89
C THR A 89 -19.59 6.63 9.13
N ALA A 90 -19.89 7.40 8.08
CA ALA A 90 -20.61 8.68 8.18
C ALA A 90 -22.07 8.54 7.76
#